data_AF-A0A0K8Q9W5-F1
#
_entry.id   AF-A0A0K8Q9W5-F1
#
_cell.length_a   1.000
_cell.length_b   1.000
_cell.length_c   1.000
_cell.angle_alpha   90.00
_cell.angle_beta   90.00
_cell.angle_gamma   90.00
#
_symmetry.space_group_name_H-M   'P 1'
#
loop_
_entity.id
_entity.type
_entity.pdbx_description
1 polymer ?
#
loop_
_entity_poly.entity_id
_entity_poly.type
_entity_poly.pdbx_seq_one_letter_code
_entity_poly.pdbx_strand_id
1 'polypeptide(L)' 'MLAKLQAKIALEEVARLAPELQLENPEAIAFRENLSFRVPETVPVSWKA' A
#
# COMPACT_ATOMS: atom_id res chain seq x y z
N MET A 1 18.34 -9.61 -0.34
CA MET A 1 16.90 -9.97 -0.51
C MET A 1 15.97 -9.37 0.55
N LEU A 2 16.43 -8.41 1.37
CA LEU A 2 15.66 -7.84 2.48
C LEU A 2 14.33 -7.17 2.07
N ALA A 3 14.32 -6.44 0.95
CA ALA A 3 13.11 -5.78 0.45
C ALA A 3 11.96 -6.76 0.16
N LYS A 4 12.27 -7.89 -0.49
CA LYS A 4 11.28 -8.92 -0.83
C LYS A 4 10.71 -9.61 0.41
N LEU A 5 11.56 -9.84 1.43
CA LEU A 5 11.11 -10.43 2.69
C LEU A 5 10.15 -9.49 3.44
N GLN A 6 10.49 -8.21 3.54
CA GLN A 6 9.63 -7.21 4.19
C GLN A 6 8.28 -7.07 3.48
N ALA A 7 8.29 -7.00 2.15
CA ALA A 7 7.06 -6.93 1.36
C ALA A 7 6.17 -8.17 1.56
N LYS A 8 6.78 -9.36 1.63
CA LYS A 8 6.06 -10.62 1.91
C LYS A 8 5.35 -10.57 3.26
N ILE A 9 6.07 -10.20 4.32
CA ILE A 9 5.52 -10.15 5.69
C ILE A 9 4.39 -9.12 5.78
N ALA A 10 4.57 -7.92 5.18
CA ALA A 10 3.54 -6.90 5.18
C ALA A 10 2.25 -7.39 4.49
N LEU A 11 2.37 -8.07 3.35
CA LEU A 11 1.21 -8.64 2.65
C LEU A 11 0.55 -9.75 3.46
N GLU A 12 1.33 -10.68 4.03
CA GLU A 12 0.81 -11.81 4.81
C GLU A 12 0.01 -11.31 6.03
N GLU A 13 0.55 -10.37 6.80
CA GLU A 13 -0.10 -9.90 8.02
C GLU A 13 -1.27 -8.97 7.76
N VAL A 14 -1.18 -8.06 6.77
CA VAL A 14 -2.30 -7.17 6.43
C VAL A 14 -3.47 -7.96 5.87
N ALA A 15 -3.23 -8.93 4.98
CA ALA A 15 -4.30 -9.78 4.45
C ALA A 15 -4.96 -10.63 5.55
N ARG A 16 -4.20 -11.06 6.57
CA ARG A 16 -4.72 -11.81 7.72
C ARG A 16 -5.57 -10.95 8.66
N LEU A 17 -5.14 -9.70 8.92
CA LEU A 17 -5.77 -8.82 9.92
C LEU A 17 -6.89 -7.93 9.35
N ALA A 18 -6.80 -7.56 8.07
CA ALA A 18 -7.76 -6.71 7.37
C ALA A 18 -8.12 -7.34 6.00
N PRO A 19 -8.83 -8.49 5.99
CA PRO A 19 -9.13 -9.22 4.75
C PRO A 19 -10.05 -8.47 3.79
N GLU A 20 -10.83 -7.50 4.30
CA GLU A 20 -11.72 -6.65 3.52
C GLU A 20 -11.13 -5.26 3.20
N LEU A 21 -9.80 -5.11 3.29
CA LEU A 21 -9.10 -3.86 2.96
C LEU A 21 -9.32 -3.47 1.49
N GLN A 22 -9.83 -2.25 1.27
CA GLN A 22 -10.09 -1.69 -0.05
C GLN A 22 -9.58 -0.26 -0.16
N LEU A 23 -9.25 0.16 -1.39
CA LEU A 23 -8.91 1.55 -1.70
C LEU A 23 -10.18 2.42 -1.67
N GLU A 24 -10.09 3.59 -1.06
CA GLU A 24 -11.23 4.53 -1.00
C GLU A 24 -11.41 5.32 -2.30
N ASN A 25 -10.31 5.80 -2.89
CA ASN A 25 -10.30 6.54 -4.15
C ASN A 25 -8.99 6.26 -4.90
N PRO A 26 -8.93 5.18 -5.70
CA PRO A 26 -7.71 4.78 -6.41
C PRO A 26 -7.11 5.88 -7.29
N GLU A 27 -7.98 6.70 -7.89
CA GLU A 27 -7.61 7.77 -8.82
C GLU A 27 -6.90 8.95 -8.12
N ALA A 28 -7.03 9.05 -6.79
CA ALA A 28 -6.47 10.13 -5.99
C ALA A 28 -5.04 9.86 -5.49
N ILE A 29 -4.42 8.72 -5.84
CA ILE A 29 -3.03 8.42 -5.44
C ILE A 29 -2.06 9.33 -6.21
N ALA A 30 -1.65 10.42 -5.56
CA ALA A 30 -0.61 11.31 -6.07
C ALA A 30 0.79 10.66 -5.94
N PHE A 31 1.68 11.04 -6.85
CA PHE A 31 3.08 10.63 -6.84
C PHE A 31 3.96 11.87 -6.68
N ARG A 32 4.97 11.76 -5.81
CA ARG A 32 5.93 12.85 -5.60
C ARG A 32 6.66 13.17 -6.90
N GLU A 33 6.86 14.46 -7.17
CA GLU A 33 7.69 14.90 -8.29
C GLU A 33 9.14 14.45 -8.09
N ASN A 34 9.65 13.67 -9.03
CA ASN A 34 11.00 13.15 -8.98
C ASN A 34 11.48 12.73 -10.38
N LEU A 35 12.78 12.84 -10.64
CA LEU A 35 13.37 12.47 -11.93
C LEU A 35 13.36 10.95 -12.18
N SER A 36 13.38 10.11 -11.14
CA SER A 36 13.64 8.67 -11.31
C SER A 36 12.80 7.75 -10.43
N PHE A 37 12.46 8.17 -9.21
CA PHE A 37 11.70 7.36 -8.27
C PHE A 37 10.21 7.66 -8.38
N ARG A 38 9.41 6.62 -8.54
CA ARG A 38 7.95 6.73 -8.51
C ARG A 38 7.44 6.38 -7.11
N VAL A 39 7.22 7.39 -6.28
CA VAL A 39 6.84 7.24 -4.88
C VAL A 39 5.41 7.76 -4.68
N PRO A 40 4.43 6.90 -4.35
CA PRO A 40 3.10 7.37 -3.98
C PRO A 40 3.18 8.17 -2.68
N GLU A 41 2.48 9.29 -2.58
CA GLU A 41 2.48 10.12 -1.37
C GLU A 41 1.65 9.49 -0.25
N THR A 42 0.48 8.95 -0.60
CA THR A 42 -0.44 8.27 0.31
C THR A 42 -1.20 7.16 -0.41
N VAL A 43 -1.65 6.13 0.31
CA VAL A 43 -2.56 5.08 -0.21
C VAL A 43 -3.76 4.97 0.74
N PRO A 44 -4.83 5.74 0.52
CA PRO A 44 -6.00 5.77 1.40
C PRO A 44 -6.81 4.48 1.26
N VAL A 45 -7.12 3.86 2.39
CA VAL A 45 -7.78 2.56 2.47
C VAL A 45 -8.81 2.52 3.60
N SER A 46 -9.83 1.69 3.43
CA SER A 46 -10.81 1.37 4.45
C SER A 46 -10.97 -0.15 4.57
N TRP A 47 -11.42 -0.61 5.72
CA TRP A 47 -11.79 -2.01 5.97
C TRP A 47 -12.90 -2.06 7.02
N LYS A 48 -13.65 -3.16 7.06
CA LYS A 48 -14.64 -3.39 8.12
C LYS A 48 -13.93 -3.76 9.42
N ALA A 49 -14.30 -3.08 10.51
CA ALA A 49 -13.78 -3.35 11.86
C ALA A 49 -14.34 -4.64 12.45
#